data_AF-A0A838JI20-F1
#
_entry.id   AF-A0A838JI20-F1
#
_cell.length_a   1.000
_cell.length_b   1.000
_cell.length_c   1.000
_cell.angle_alpha   90.00
_cell.angle_beta   90.00
_cell.angle_gamma   90.00
#
_symmetry.space_group_name_H-M   'P 1'
#
loop_
_entity.id
_entity.type
_entity.pdbx_description
1 polymer ?
#
loop_
_entity_poly.entity_id
_entity_poly.type
_entity_poly.pdbx_seq_one_letter_code
_entity_poly.pdbx_strand_id
1 'polypeptide(L)'
;VLEQSVYVGIALYLLIMGRGLVKPGPHYEPLSALARYWRLAPLFLRLGVGISIAILAFTEKLVDPDLALAFLRTHPNFNVAQLIGLTWFTNERFVWASGAVELTIGLALISGILPKIVIFGMFVPFNLTLPFLPASELLGHLPIFAVMYTLLFLPPIEEQMIDGQHLADHPEVEAPPEKEAQALRS
;
A
#
# COMPACT_ATOMS: atom_id res chain seq x y z
N VAL A 1 6.00 10.89 -14.00
CA VAL A 1 4.86 10.05 -14.49
C VAL A 1 4.99 8.62 -13.98
N LEU A 2 6.15 7.99 -14.15
CA LEU A 2 6.36 6.64 -13.64
C LEU A 2 6.36 6.54 -12.11
N GLU A 3 6.61 7.63 -11.37
CA GLU A 3 6.45 7.62 -9.89
C GLU A 3 5.00 7.31 -9.48
N GLN A 4 4.03 7.56 -10.36
CA GLN A 4 2.60 7.39 -10.10
C GLN A 4 2.10 5.96 -10.37
N SER A 5 3.03 5.00 -10.53
CA SER A 5 2.72 3.58 -10.78
C SER A 5 1.88 2.92 -9.69
N VAL A 6 1.90 3.45 -8.46
CA VAL A 6 1.07 2.97 -7.36
C VAL A 6 -0.42 3.06 -7.69
N TYR A 7 -0.86 4.13 -8.36
CA TYR A 7 -2.26 4.29 -8.75
C TYR A 7 -2.69 3.29 -9.81
N VAL A 8 -1.79 2.95 -10.75
CA VAL A 8 -2.04 1.90 -11.74
C VAL A 8 -2.18 0.53 -11.05
N GLY A 9 -1.31 0.23 -10.08
CA GLY A 9 -1.40 -0.98 -9.28
C GLY A 9 -2.73 -1.08 -8.51
N ILE A 10 -3.14 0.01 -7.86
CA ILE A 10 -4.43 0.11 -7.15
C ILE A 10 -5.59 -0.08 -8.12
N ALA A 11 -5.58 0.59 -9.27
CA ALA A 11 -6.65 0.48 -10.28
C ALA A 11 -6.80 -0.96 -10.79
N LEU A 12 -5.69 -1.65 -11.08
CA LEU A 12 -5.71 -3.04 -11.51
C LEU A 12 -6.20 -3.98 -10.39
N TYR A 13 -5.76 -3.75 -9.15
CA TYR A 13 -6.26 -4.50 -8.00
C TYR A 13 -7.78 -4.34 -7.85
N LEU A 14 -8.29 -3.11 -7.91
CA LEU A 14 -9.72 -2.83 -7.83
C LEU A 14 -10.48 -3.35 -9.05
N LEU A 15 -9.90 -3.38 -10.24
CA LEU A 15 -10.54 -3.97 -11.41
C LEU A 15 -10.73 -5.49 -11.25
N ILE A 16 -9.76 -6.16 -10.62
CA ILE A 16 -9.75 -7.61 -10.42
C ILE A 16 -10.60 -8.01 -9.20
N MET A 17 -10.48 -7.26 -8.08
CA MET A 17 -11.15 -7.54 -6.79
C MET A 17 -12.48 -6.80 -6.61
N GLY A 18 -12.57 -5.56 -7.12
CA GLY A 18 -13.54 -4.54 -6.73
C GLY A 18 -14.97 -4.72 -7.26
N ARG A 19 -15.36 -5.94 -7.60
CA ARG A 19 -16.76 -6.26 -7.90
C ARG A 19 -17.43 -7.15 -6.83
N GLY A 20 -16.79 -7.34 -5.68
CA GLY A 20 -17.34 -8.08 -4.52
C GLY A 20 -17.92 -7.24 -3.38
N LEU A 21 -17.77 -5.91 -3.38
CA LEU A 21 -18.16 -5.04 -2.24
C LEU A 21 -19.58 -4.46 -2.35
N VAL A 22 -20.21 -4.52 -3.53
CA VAL A 22 -21.59 -4.06 -3.74
C VAL A 22 -22.41 -5.26 -4.18
N LYS A 23 -23.37 -5.71 -3.35
CA LYS A 23 -24.33 -6.76 -3.70
C LYS A 23 -25.00 -6.34 -5.01
N PRO A 24 -24.76 -7.04 -6.11
CA PRO A 24 -25.31 -6.59 -7.35
C PRO A 24 -26.78 -7.01 -7.43
N GLY A 25 -27.63 -6.15 -8.01
CA GLY A 25 -29.04 -6.48 -8.22
C GLY A 25 -29.25 -7.73 -9.09
N PRO A 26 -30.50 -8.22 -9.22
CA PRO A 26 -30.83 -9.54 -9.78
C PRO A 26 -30.45 -9.79 -11.25
N HIS A 27 -29.84 -8.83 -11.95
CA HIS A 27 -29.45 -8.92 -13.36
C HIS A 27 -27.94 -8.83 -13.59
N TYR A 28 -27.15 -9.17 -12.58
CA TYR A 28 -25.71 -9.02 -12.65
C TYR A 28 -25.03 -10.34 -12.93
N GLU A 29 -24.47 -10.45 -14.12
CA GLU A 29 -23.51 -11.50 -14.41
C GLU A 29 -22.14 -11.07 -13.87
N PRO A 30 -21.54 -11.80 -12.91
CA PRO A 30 -20.14 -11.62 -12.63
C PRO A 30 -19.37 -11.89 -13.93
N LEU A 31 -18.40 -11.02 -14.27
CA LEU A 31 -17.40 -11.34 -15.27
C LEU A 31 -16.55 -12.51 -14.75
N SER A 32 -17.07 -13.72 -14.90
CA SER A 32 -16.42 -15.00 -14.58
C SER A 32 -15.03 -15.09 -15.22
N ALA A 33 -14.80 -14.34 -16.30
CA ALA A 33 -13.53 -14.21 -16.99
C ALA A 33 -12.39 -13.60 -16.15
N LEU A 34 -12.68 -12.74 -15.16
CA LEU A 34 -11.65 -12.09 -14.33
C LEU A 34 -11.37 -12.83 -13.02
N ALA A 35 -12.29 -13.69 -12.56
CA ALA A 35 -12.13 -14.49 -11.35
C ALA A 35 -10.86 -15.36 -11.38
N ARG A 36 -10.47 -15.86 -12.55
CA ARG A 36 -9.21 -16.60 -12.74
C ARG A 36 -7.95 -15.80 -12.39
N TYR A 37 -8.04 -14.46 -12.39
CA TYR A 37 -6.90 -13.58 -12.13
C TYR A 37 -6.89 -13.01 -10.71
N TRP A 38 -7.81 -13.41 -9.81
CA TRP A 38 -7.79 -12.98 -8.41
C TRP A 38 -6.45 -13.25 -7.72
N ARG A 39 -5.81 -14.37 -8.08
CA ARG A 39 -4.45 -14.72 -7.62
C ARG A 39 -3.36 -13.75 -8.01
N LEU A 40 -3.60 -12.95 -9.05
CA LEU A 40 -2.67 -11.92 -9.52
C LEU A 40 -2.98 -10.53 -8.94
N ALA A 41 -4.11 -10.33 -8.25
CA ALA A 41 -4.46 -9.01 -7.73
C ALA A 41 -3.37 -8.44 -6.78
N PRO A 42 -2.87 -9.19 -5.77
CA PRO A 42 -1.83 -8.67 -4.88
C PRO A 42 -0.51 -8.39 -5.60
N LEU A 43 -0.23 -9.09 -6.71
CA LEU A 43 0.95 -8.85 -7.53
C LEU A 43 0.93 -7.43 -8.12
N PHE A 44 -0.22 -6.97 -8.63
CA PHE A 44 -0.31 -5.62 -9.22
C PHE A 44 -0.14 -4.51 -8.19
N LEU A 45 -0.69 -4.67 -6.98
CA LEU A 45 -0.41 -3.75 -5.87
C LEU A 45 1.09 -3.68 -5.58
N ARG A 46 1.72 -4.84 -5.46
CA ARG A 46 3.13 -4.98 -5.12
C ARG A 46 4.04 -4.36 -6.18
N LEU A 47 3.76 -4.62 -7.46
CA LEU A 47 4.50 -4.02 -8.57
C LEU A 47 4.29 -2.50 -8.62
N GLY A 48 3.05 -2.02 -8.49
CA GLY A 48 2.75 -0.59 -8.53
C GLY A 48 3.49 0.19 -7.45
N VAL A 49 3.41 -0.27 -6.19
CA VAL A 49 4.11 0.38 -5.07
C VAL A 49 5.63 0.20 -5.17
N GLY A 50 6.11 -0.98 -5.55
CA GLY A 50 7.54 -1.24 -5.67
C GLY A 50 8.22 -0.41 -6.76
N ILE A 51 7.56 -0.26 -7.91
CA ILE A 51 8.02 0.61 -9.01
C ILE A 51 7.99 2.07 -8.58
N SER A 52 6.92 2.51 -7.94
CA SER A 52 6.78 3.89 -7.45
C SER A 52 7.93 4.27 -6.50
N ILE A 53 8.19 3.44 -5.48
CA ILE A 53 9.27 3.66 -4.51
C ILE A 53 10.65 3.58 -5.17
N ALA A 54 10.89 2.57 -6.02
CA ALA A 54 12.19 2.39 -6.67
C ALA A 54 12.54 3.57 -7.58
N ILE A 55 11.56 4.07 -8.35
CA ILE A 55 11.78 5.20 -9.26
C ILE A 55 12.00 6.47 -8.45
N LEU A 56 11.18 6.76 -7.44
CA LEU A 56 11.33 7.95 -6.61
C LEU A 56 12.70 7.99 -5.91
N ALA A 57 13.11 6.87 -5.32
CA ALA A 57 14.43 6.75 -4.69
C ALA A 57 15.56 6.95 -5.70
N PHE A 58 15.42 6.40 -6.90
CA PHE A 58 16.42 6.54 -7.95
C PHE A 58 16.49 7.98 -8.47
N THR A 59 15.36 8.60 -8.83
CA THR A 59 15.33 9.93 -9.45
C THR A 59 15.64 11.04 -8.45
N GLU A 60 15.00 11.04 -7.28
CA GLU A 60 15.05 12.17 -6.34
C GLU A 60 16.20 12.07 -5.31
N LYS A 61 16.85 10.91 -5.18
CA LYS A 61 17.93 10.72 -4.19
C LYS A 61 19.25 10.28 -4.79
N LEU A 62 19.23 9.42 -5.82
CA LEU A 62 20.48 8.91 -6.42
C LEU A 62 20.92 9.70 -7.65
N VAL A 63 19.99 10.13 -8.50
CA VAL A 63 20.27 10.91 -9.71
C VAL A 63 20.36 12.40 -9.41
N ASP A 64 19.38 12.95 -8.67
CA ASP A 64 19.35 14.36 -8.30
C ASP A 64 19.27 14.53 -6.76
N PRO A 65 20.38 14.29 -6.04
CA PRO A 65 20.41 14.43 -4.59
C PRO A 65 20.20 15.88 -4.12
N ASP A 66 20.39 16.88 -4.99
CA ASP A 66 20.24 18.30 -4.64
C ASP A 66 18.78 18.62 -4.28
N LEU A 67 17.80 17.94 -4.90
CA LEU A 67 16.39 18.07 -4.55
C LEU A 67 16.13 17.64 -3.10
N ALA A 68 16.61 16.45 -2.72
CA ALA A 68 16.46 15.94 -1.36
C ALA A 68 17.25 16.78 -0.33
N LEU A 69 18.43 17.29 -0.70
CA LEU A 69 19.20 18.21 0.14
C LEU A 69 18.50 19.55 0.33
N ALA A 70 17.87 20.10 -0.71
CA ALA A 70 17.07 21.32 -0.62
C ALA A 70 15.86 21.12 0.33
N PHE A 71 15.22 19.96 0.26
CA PHE A 71 14.18 19.57 1.22
C PHE A 71 14.72 19.55 2.66
N LEU A 72 15.87 18.91 2.92
CA LEU A 72 16.48 18.88 4.25
C LEU A 72 16.93 20.25 4.78
N ARG A 73 17.24 21.21 3.90
CA ARG A 73 17.54 22.60 4.32
C ARG A 73 16.31 23.33 4.84
N THR A 74 15.14 23.05 4.28
CA THR A 74 13.86 23.64 4.71
C THR A 74 13.23 22.86 5.87
N HIS A 75 13.53 21.55 5.98
CA HIS A 75 13.04 20.64 7.02
C HIS A 75 14.21 19.95 7.74
N PRO A 76 15.01 20.68 8.54
CA PRO A 76 16.23 20.13 9.16
C PRO A 76 15.96 18.96 10.11
N ASN A 77 14.79 18.93 10.75
CA ASN A 77 14.39 17.87 11.67
C ASN A 77 14.05 16.54 10.96
N PHE A 78 13.97 16.54 9.63
CA PHE A 78 13.68 15.34 8.85
C PHE A 78 14.84 14.33 8.85
N ASN A 79 16.07 14.79 9.07
CA ASN A 79 17.20 13.90 9.31
C ASN A 79 17.11 13.32 10.73
N VAL A 80 16.32 12.26 10.85
CA VAL A 80 16.04 11.59 12.14
C VAL A 80 17.30 11.04 12.81
N ALA A 81 18.37 10.75 12.05
CA ALA A 81 19.64 10.31 12.62
C ALA A 81 20.30 11.43 13.44
N GLN A 82 20.25 12.67 12.95
CA GLN A 82 20.75 13.82 13.73
C GLN A 82 19.87 14.09 14.95
N LEU A 83 18.55 13.87 14.83
CA LEU A 83 17.62 14.04 15.94
C LEU A 83 17.90 13.10 17.12
N ILE A 84 18.36 11.87 16.83
CA ILE A 84 18.77 10.90 17.86
C ILE A 84 20.24 11.06 18.30
N GLY A 85 20.90 12.15 17.90
CA GLY A 85 22.26 12.49 18.35
C GLY A 85 23.40 11.97 17.47
N LEU A 86 23.12 11.36 16.31
CA LEU A 86 24.16 10.93 15.36
C LEU A 86 24.64 12.11 14.51
N THR A 87 25.41 13.00 15.12
CA THR A 87 25.93 14.22 14.47
C THR A 87 26.87 13.95 13.29
N TRP A 88 27.49 12.75 13.24
CA TRP A 88 28.30 12.31 12.10
C TRP A 88 27.45 11.95 10.86
N PHE A 89 26.14 11.78 11.03
CA PHE A 89 25.21 11.43 9.96
C PHE A 89 24.67 12.69 9.27
N THR A 90 25.52 13.29 8.44
CA THR A 90 25.23 14.48 7.63
C THR A 90 24.00 14.28 6.72
N ASN A 91 23.37 15.38 6.29
CA ASN A 91 22.23 15.35 5.37
C ASN A 91 22.53 14.57 4.07
N GLU A 92 23.73 14.72 3.52
CA GLU A 92 24.17 13.96 2.33
C GLU A 92 24.12 12.45 2.57
N ARG A 93 24.73 11.98 3.67
CA ARG A 93 24.69 10.56 4.07
C ARG A 93 23.26 10.05 4.27
N PHE A 94 22.37 10.90 4.82
CA PHE A 94 20.97 10.56 4.98
C PHE A 94 20.23 10.42 3.65
N VAL A 95 20.45 11.32 2.69
CA VAL A 95 19.88 11.24 1.34
C VAL A 95 20.34 9.94 0.66
N TRP A 96 21.65 9.67 0.64
CA TRP A 96 22.19 8.45 0.03
C TRP A 96 21.67 7.18 0.71
N ALA A 97 21.67 7.14 2.05
CA ALA A 97 21.20 5.98 2.80
C ALA A 97 19.71 5.73 2.61
N SER A 98 18.88 6.78 2.70
CA SER A 98 17.44 6.65 2.48
C SER A 98 17.12 6.25 1.04
N GLY A 99 17.83 6.79 0.05
CA GLY A 99 17.71 6.36 -1.35
C GLY A 99 18.09 4.90 -1.57
N ALA A 100 19.19 4.44 -0.97
CA ALA A 100 19.59 3.03 -1.05
C ALA A 100 18.56 2.10 -0.37
N VAL A 101 18.04 2.49 0.80
CA VAL A 101 17.03 1.72 1.53
C VAL A 101 15.73 1.63 0.73
N GLU A 102 15.21 2.75 0.23
CA GLU A 102 13.99 2.78 -0.55
C GLU A 102 14.12 2.05 -1.88
N LEU A 103 15.24 2.22 -2.59
CA LEU A 103 15.48 1.48 -3.82
C LEU A 103 15.52 -0.03 -3.55
N THR A 104 16.20 -0.45 -2.48
CA THR A 104 16.25 -1.87 -2.08
C THR A 104 14.86 -2.40 -1.74
N ILE A 105 14.06 -1.62 -1.00
CA ILE A 105 12.66 -1.94 -0.70
C ILE A 105 11.85 -2.10 -1.99
N GLY A 106 11.93 -1.14 -2.91
CA GLY A 106 11.20 -1.16 -4.17
C GLY A 106 11.54 -2.40 -5.00
N LEU A 107 12.82 -2.73 -5.13
CA LEU A 107 13.29 -3.94 -5.81
C LEU A 107 12.87 -5.24 -5.09
N ALA A 108 12.89 -5.25 -3.75
CA ALA A 108 12.44 -6.40 -2.96
C ALA A 108 10.92 -6.64 -3.14
N LEU A 109 10.12 -5.58 -3.19
CA LEU A 109 8.69 -5.68 -3.51
C LEU A 109 8.49 -6.20 -4.94
N ILE A 110 9.20 -5.65 -5.93
CA ILE A 110 9.08 -6.09 -7.34
C ILE A 110 9.43 -7.58 -7.47
N SER A 111 10.55 -8.01 -6.87
CA SER A 111 11.00 -9.41 -6.91
C SER A 111 10.05 -10.36 -6.17
N GLY A 112 9.31 -9.86 -5.18
CA GLY A 112 8.43 -10.67 -4.36
C GLY A 112 9.12 -11.55 -3.34
N ILE A 113 10.37 -11.23 -2.99
CA ILE A 113 11.12 -11.90 -1.94
C ILE A 113 10.56 -11.45 -0.58
N LEU A 114 10.05 -12.40 0.21
CA LEU A 114 9.57 -12.18 1.58
C LEU A 114 8.71 -10.90 1.75
N PRO A 115 7.65 -10.71 0.93
CA PRO A 115 6.96 -9.43 0.79
C PRO A 115 6.38 -8.92 2.10
N LYS A 116 5.84 -9.80 2.96
CA LYS A 116 5.34 -9.41 4.28
C LYS A 116 6.43 -8.88 5.21
N ILE A 117 7.63 -9.46 5.16
CA ILE A 117 8.78 -8.99 5.94
C ILE A 117 9.28 -7.65 5.40
N VAL A 118 9.36 -7.51 4.07
CA VAL A 118 9.71 -6.23 3.43
C VAL A 118 8.72 -5.15 3.83
N ILE A 119 7.41 -5.40 3.71
CA ILE A 119 6.34 -4.46 4.09
C ILE A 119 6.43 -4.13 5.58
N PHE A 120 6.62 -5.12 6.45
CA PHE A 120 6.80 -4.87 7.88
C PHE A 120 8.04 -4.01 8.16
N GLY A 121 9.15 -4.25 7.46
CA GLY A 121 10.35 -3.42 7.53
C GLY A 121 10.10 -1.98 7.05
N MET A 122 9.30 -1.79 6.00
CA MET A 122 8.94 -0.47 5.48
C MET A 122 8.19 0.39 6.51
N PHE A 123 7.40 -0.21 7.39
CA PHE A 123 6.72 0.55 8.44
C PHE A 123 7.71 1.38 9.28
N VAL A 124 8.94 0.91 9.48
CA VAL A 124 9.94 1.63 10.28
C VAL A 124 10.31 2.99 9.67
N PRO A 125 10.94 3.09 8.48
CA PRO A 125 11.29 4.39 7.91
C PRO A 125 10.06 5.24 7.60
N PHE A 126 8.97 4.67 7.08
CA PHE A 126 7.77 5.43 6.70
C PHE A 126 7.05 6.05 7.92
N ASN A 127 7.01 5.38 9.07
CA ASN A 127 6.41 5.95 10.28
C ASN A 127 7.38 6.86 11.03
N LEU A 128 8.69 6.60 10.94
CA LEU A 128 9.70 7.42 11.57
C LEU A 128 9.79 8.81 10.93
N THR A 129 9.62 8.92 9.61
CA THR A 129 9.65 10.21 8.90
C THR A 129 8.29 10.91 8.86
N LEU A 130 7.18 10.19 9.07
CA LEU A 130 5.81 10.71 8.96
C LEU A 130 5.55 12.02 9.72
N PRO A 131 5.96 12.18 11.00
CA PRO A 131 5.67 13.39 11.76
C PRO A 131 6.38 14.64 11.24
N PHE A 132 7.38 14.47 10.37
CA PHE A 132 8.24 15.54 9.86
C PHE A 132 7.91 15.92 8.42
N LEU A 133 7.00 15.19 7.75
CA LEU A 133 6.59 15.49 6.38
C LEU A 133 5.61 16.68 6.34
N PRO A 134 5.78 17.62 5.39
CA PRO A 134 4.76 18.62 5.12
C PRO A 134 3.51 17.97 4.49
N ALA A 135 2.36 18.64 4.58
CA ALA A 135 1.08 18.09 4.13
C ALA A 135 1.07 17.69 2.65
N SER A 136 1.79 18.42 1.78
CA SER A 136 1.91 18.10 0.36
C SER A 136 2.61 16.77 0.11
N GLU A 137 3.67 16.48 0.87
CA GLU A 137 4.41 15.22 0.77
C GLU A 137 3.64 14.07 1.41
N LEU A 138 2.95 14.33 2.52
CA LEU A 138 2.13 13.34 3.22
C LEU A 138 1.04 12.75 2.30
N LEU A 139 0.42 13.57 1.46
CA LEU A 139 -0.59 13.12 0.48
C LEU A 139 -0.02 12.06 -0.47
N GLY A 140 1.24 12.18 -0.87
CA GLY A 140 1.93 11.18 -1.71
C GLY A 140 2.14 9.84 -1.01
N HIS A 141 2.20 9.83 0.33
CA HIS A 141 2.43 8.62 1.12
C HIS A 141 1.15 7.85 1.42
N LEU A 142 -0.03 8.50 1.41
CA LEU A 142 -1.31 7.85 1.74
C LEU A 142 -1.62 6.62 0.88
N PRO A 143 -1.47 6.63 -0.46
CA PRO A 143 -1.67 5.44 -1.28
C PRO A 143 -0.69 4.33 -0.93
N ILE A 144 0.56 4.67 -0.60
CA ILE A 144 1.58 3.69 -0.20
C ILE A 144 1.17 3.00 1.10
N PHE A 145 0.73 3.76 2.11
CA PHE A 145 0.19 3.19 3.35
C PHE A 145 -1.01 2.27 3.07
N ALA A 146 -1.96 2.72 2.26
CA ALA A 146 -3.13 1.90 1.90
C ALA A 146 -2.71 0.55 1.30
N VAL A 147 -1.73 0.55 0.39
CA VAL A 147 -1.18 -0.68 -0.19
C VAL A 147 -0.43 -1.52 0.85
N MET A 148 0.38 -0.91 1.72
CA MET A 148 1.09 -1.62 2.80
C MET A 148 0.12 -2.35 3.73
N TYR A 149 -0.91 -1.66 4.22
CA TYR A 149 -1.95 -2.27 5.06
C TYR A 149 -2.69 -3.38 4.31
N THR A 150 -3.07 -3.14 3.06
CA THR A 150 -3.75 -4.15 2.24
C THR A 150 -2.88 -5.39 2.12
N LEU A 151 -1.64 -5.28 1.65
CA LEU A 151 -0.77 -6.44 1.41
C LEU A 151 -0.33 -7.17 2.69
N LEU A 152 -0.27 -6.48 3.83
CA LEU A 152 0.09 -7.09 5.11
C LEU A 152 -1.06 -7.92 5.68
N PHE A 153 -2.27 -7.38 5.64
CA PHE A 153 -3.46 -7.97 6.27
C PHE A 153 -4.36 -8.76 5.32
N LEU A 154 -4.07 -8.75 4.01
CA LEU A 154 -4.82 -9.57 3.06
C LEU A 154 -4.69 -11.06 3.43
N PRO A 155 -5.81 -11.75 3.72
CA PRO A 155 -5.77 -13.17 4.00
C PRO A 155 -5.37 -13.96 2.74
N PRO A 156 -4.90 -15.20 2.91
CA PRO A 156 -4.66 -16.11 1.79
C PRO A 156 -5.91 -16.26 0.93
N ILE A 157 -5.70 -16.50 -0.37
CA ILE A 157 -6.80 -16.54 -1.34
C ILE A 157 -7.76 -17.70 -1.08
N GLU A 158 -7.25 -18.82 -0.55
CA GLU A 158 -8.08 -19.96 -0.15
C GLU A 158 -9.16 -19.55 0.87
N GLU A 159 -8.81 -18.72 1.85
CA GLU A 159 -9.73 -18.23 2.89
C GLU A 159 -10.75 -17.24 2.29
N GLN A 160 -10.29 -16.38 1.39
CA GLN A 160 -11.16 -15.43 0.65
C GLN A 160 -12.16 -16.13 -0.27
N MET A 161 -11.75 -17.22 -0.91
CA MET A 161 -12.61 -18.02 -1.77
C MET A 161 -13.65 -18.79 -0.96
N ILE A 162 -13.27 -19.33 0.20
CA ILE A 162 -14.20 -20.00 1.12
C ILE A 162 -15.26 -19.02 1.64
N ASP A 163 -14.85 -17.84 2.10
CA ASP A 163 -15.79 -16.82 2.59
C ASP A 163 -16.71 -16.31 1.46
N GLY A 164 -16.16 -16.05 0.27
CA GLY A 164 -16.93 -15.62 -0.88
C GLY A 164 -17.95 -16.65 -1.36
N GLN A 165 -17.63 -17.94 -1.23
CA GLN A 165 -18.50 -19.05 -1.62
C GLN A 165 -19.53 -19.37 -0.54
N HIS A 166 -19.15 -19.30 0.74
CA HIS A 166 -20.07 -19.45 1.88
C HIS A 166 -21.13 -18.34 1.91
N LEU A 167 -20.77 -17.10 1.59
CA LEU A 167 -21.72 -15.98 1.48
C LEU A 167 -22.66 -16.10 0.27
N ALA A 168 -22.20 -16.73 -0.82
CA ALA A 168 -23.04 -17.00 -2.00
C ALA A 168 -24.06 -18.11 -1.74
N ASP A 169 -23.69 -19.13 -0.95
CA ASP A 169 -24.54 -20.29 -0.65
C ASP A 169 -25.57 -20.03 0.47
N HIS A 170 -25.31 -19.06 1.37
CA HIS A 170 -26.19 -18.75 2.51
C HIS A 170 -26.43 -17.23 2.68
N PRO A 171 -27.21 -16.58 1.81
CA PRO A 171 -27.42 -15.13 1.82
C PRO A 171 -28.25 -14.60 3.01
N GLU A 172 -28.96 -15.48 3.73
CA GLU A 172 -29.87 -15.12 4.84
C GLU A 172 -29.18 -14.92 6.20
N VAL A 173 -27.91 -15.34 6.34
CA VAL A 173 -27.22 -15.37 7.65
C VAL A 173 -26.85 -13.96 8.17
N GLU A 174 -26.89 -12.95 7.31
CA GLU A 174 -26.49 -11.57 7.64
C GLU A 174 -27.67 -10.62 7.91
N ALA A 175 -28.92 -11.05 7.66
CA ALA A 175 -30.09 -10.26 8.04
C ALA A 175 -30.37 -10.47 9.54
N PRO A 176 -30.56 -9.41 10.35
CA PRO A 176 -31.04 -9.60 11.71
C PRO A 176 -32.33 -10.42 11.64
N PRO A 177 -32.50 -11.45 12.48
CA PRO A 177 -33.72 -12.26 12.46
C PRO A 177 -34.92 -11.32 12.55
N GLU A 178 -35.97 -11.52 11.73
CA GLU A 178 -37.15 -10.64 11.66
C GLU A 178 -37.73 -10.26 13.04
N LYS A 179 -37.46 -11.08 14.06
CA LYS A 179 -37.80 -10.84 15.46
C LYS A 179 -37.11 -9.60 16.07
N GLU A 180 -35.87 -9.28 15.70
CA GLU A 180 -35.16 -8.06 16.15
C GLU A 180 -35.68 -6.80 15.44
N ALA A 181 -36.04 -6.91 14.16
CA ALA A 181 -36.60 -5.79 13.41
C ALA A 181 -38.02 -5.40 13.90
N GLN A 182 -38.76 -6.35 14.48
CA GLN A 182 -40.04 -6.10 15.14
C GLN A 182 -39.88 -5.51 16.53
N ALA A 183 -38.85 -5.90 17.30
CA ALA A 183 -38.59 -5.36 18.64
C ALA A 183 -38.15 -3.89 18.66
N LEU A 184 -37.52 -3.40 17.57
CA LEU A 184 -37.15 -1.99 17.42
C LEU A 184 -38.32 -1.09 16.91
N ARG A 185 -39.47 -1.70 16.58
CA ARG A 185 -40.68 -0.99 16.11
C ARG A 185 -41.83 -0.98 17.12
N SER A 186 -41.66 -1.60 18.29
CA SER A 186 -42.58 -1.59 19.43
C SER A 186 -42.06 -0.71 20.56
#